data_AF-A0A9E0FH61-F1
#
_entry.id   AF-A0A9E0FH61-F1
#
_cell.length_a   1.000
_cell.length_b   1.000
_cell.length_c   1.000
_cell.angle_alpha   90.00
_cell.angle_beta   90.00
_cell.angle_gamma   90.00
#
_symmetry.space_group_name_H-M   'P 1'
#
loop_
_entity.id
_entity.type
_entity.pdbx_description
1 polymer ?
#
loop_
_entity_poly.entity_id
_entity_poly.type
_entity_poly.pdbx_seq_one_letter_code
_entity_poly.pdbx_strand_id
1 'polypeptide(L)'
;NTQIEKTVAMDDKTESKFITLAEFDSSLQMLAELDLNTSRYEGKLITDTTTLSDSTFSIHYTIHSNRLPVKSAEIQFLNAKVTSLQLFTEENNMLYNIQKEYKYQPGKSFTITVDQKTIFYGEKHYSLRYDIMH
;
A
#
# COMPACT_ATOMS: atom_id res chain seq x y z
N ASN A 1 0.12 10.22 24.31
CA ASN A 1 1.52 10.08 23.88
C ASN A 1 1.48 9.09 22.73
N THR A 2 1.63 9.52 21.48
CA THR A 2 1.41 8.61 20.33
C THR A 2 2.50 7.55 20.31
N GLN A 3 2.10 6.29 20.47
CA GLN A 3 2.99 5.14 20.35
C GLN A 3 2.68 4.41 19.06
N ILE A 4 3.72 3.88 18.40
CA ILE A 4 3.58 3.16 17.14
C ILE A 4 4.18 1.78 17.33
N GLU A 5 3.37 0.75 17.20
CA GLU A 5 3.83 -0.64 17.23
C GLU A 5 4.05 -1.11 15.79
N LYS A 6 5.27 -1.51 15.49
CA LYS A 6 5.65 -2.15 14.23
C LYS A 6 5.66 -3.66 14.43
N THR A 7 4.84 -4.35 13.66
CA THR A 7 4.78 -5.81 13.57
C THR A 7 5.29 -6.26 12.21
N VAL A 8 6.23 -7.20 12.20
CA VAL A 8 6.74 -7.89 11.02
C VAL A 8 6.26 -9.33 11.09
N ALA A 9 5.62 -9.83 10.04
CA ALA A 9 5.29 -11.24 9.92
C ALA A 9 5.87 -11.81 8.62
N MET A 10 6.47 -12.99 8.69
CA MET A 10 6.99 -13.75 7.56
C MET A 10 6.76 -15.24 7.80
N ASP A 11 6.04 -15.89 6.88
CA ASP A 11 5.58 -17.27 7.05
C ASP A 11 4.88 -17.43 8.43
N ASP A 12 5.35 -18.35 9.28
CA ASP A 12 4.77 -18.62 10.61
C ASP A 12 5.41 -17.79 11.75
N LYS A 13 6.25 -16.79 11.44
CA LYS A 13 6.97 -16.00 12.44
C LYS A 13 6.49 -14.55 12.47
N THR A 14 6.27 -14.04 13.68
CA THR A 14 5.85 -12.67 13.93
C THR A 14 6.73 -12.03 14.99
N GLU A 15 7.16 -10.80 14.78
CA GLU A 15 7.93 -9.99 15.73
C GLU A 15 7.34 -8.58 15.80
N SER A 16 7.22 -8.03 17.01
CA SER A 16 6.66 -6.69 17.24
C SER A 16 7.61 -5.84 18.08
N LYS A 17 7.71 -4.56 17.75
CA LYS A 17 8.47 -3.57 18.52
C LYS A 17 7.84 -2.18 18.44
N PHE A 18 8.01 -1.39 19.49
CA PHE A 18 7.68 0.04 19.43
C PHE A 18 8.73 0.81 18.64
N ILE A 19 8.28 1.75 17.82
CA ILE A 19 9.14 2.62 17.02
C ILE A 19 8.81 4.09 17.27
N THR A 20 9.70 4.96 16.81
CA THR A 20 9.51 6.40 16.86
C THR A 20 8.62 6.91 15.73
N LEU A 21 8.06 8.11 15.88
CA LEU A 21 7.30 8.79 14.82
C LEU A 21 8.17 9.03 13.57
N ALA A 22 9.46 9.37 13.73
CA ALA A 22 10.37 9.59 12.61
C ALA A 22 10.60 8.32 11.76
N GLU A 23 10.71 7.15 12.40
CA GLU A 23 10.81 5.86 11.69
C GLU A 23 9.51 5.52 10.94
N PHE A 24 8.36 5.89 11.52
CA PHE A 24 7.06 5.73 10.87
C PHE A 24 6.89 6.67 9.68
N ASP A 25 7.22 7.95 9.82
CA ASP A 25 7.14 8.95 8.74
C ASP A 25 8.02 8.55 7.55
N SER A 26 9.23 8.06 7.82
CA SER A 26 10.12 7.51 6.79
C SER A 26 9.48 6.32 6.05
N SER A 27 8.66 5.52 6.74
CA SER A 27 7.96 4.40 6.11
C SER A 27 6.79 4.88 5.23
N LEU A 28 6.11 5.96 5.60
CA LEU A 28 5.07 6.58 4.78
C LEU A 28 5.64 7.27 3.53
N GLN A 29 6.89 7.71 3.55
CA GLN A 29 7.56 8.30 2.39
C GLN A 29 7.57 7.36 1.17
N MET A 30 7.60 6.04 1.40
CA MET A 30 7.49 5.04 0.33
C MET A 30 6.18 5.16 -0.48
N LEU A 31 5.08 5.62 0.14
CA LEU A 31 3.83 5.91 -0.58
C LEU A 31 3.95 7.14 -1.47
N ALA A 32 4.65 8.17 -1.00
CA ALA A 32 4.85 9.41 -1.76
C ALA A 32 5.72 9.17 -3.01
N GLU A 33 6.65 8.21 -2.98
CA GLU A 33 7.47 7.82 -4.13
C GLU A 33 6.68 7.12 -5.24
N LEU A 34 5.50 6.58 -4.93
CA LEU A 34 4.59 5.93 -5.90
C LEU A 34 3.71 6.94 -6.66
N ASP A 35 4.03 8.23 -6.60
CA ASP A 35 3.25 9.35 -7.17
C ASP A 35 2.71 9.06 -8.59
N LEU A 36 1.39 8.98 -8.65
CA LEU A 36 0.60 8.75 -9.85
C LEU A 36 0.45 10.01 -10.72
N ASN A 37 0.78 11.20 -10.20
CA ASN A 37 0.71 12.46 -10.93
C ASN A 37 1.91 12.70 -11.87
N THR A 38 2.80 11.71 -11.99
CA THR A 38 3.98 11.79 -12.84
C THR A 38 3.66 11.50 -14.31
N SER A 39 4.39 12.14 -15.24
CA SER A 39 4.16 12.02 -16.70
C SER A 39 4.20 10.58 -17.22
N ARG A 40 4.88 9.66 -16.53
CA ARG A 40 4.91 8.23 -16.88
C ARG A 40 3.53 7.55 -16.84
N TYR A 41 2.58 8.07 -16.06
CA TYR A 41 1.20 7.56 -15.93
C TYR A 41 0.17 8.31 -16.79
N GLU A 42 0.58 9.43 -17.40
CA GLU A 42 -0.30 10.24 -18.25
C GLU A 42 -0.88 9.39 -19.40
N GLY A 43 -2.20 9.50 -19.61
CA GLY A 43 -2.94 8.74 -20.62
C GLY A 43 -3.07 7.23 -20.35
N LYS A 44 -2.62 6.74 -19.19
CA LYS A 44 -2.66 5.30 -18.82
C LYS A 44 -3.52 4.99 -17.60
N LEU A 45 -4.02 6.03 -16.94
CA LEU A 45 -4.90 5.95 -15.78
C LEU A 45 -6.36 5.95 -16.23
N ILE A 46 -7.10 4.91 -15.85
CA ILE A 46 -8.57 4.91 -15.89
C ILE A 46 -9.06 5.16 -14.47
N THR A 47 -10.01 6.07 -14.33
CA THR A 47 -10.59 6.41 -13.03
C THR A 47 -12.06 6.01 -13.01
N ASP A 48 -12.47 5.32 -11.94
CA ASP A 48 -13.85 4.96 -11.65
C ASP A 48 -14.23 5.48 -10.25
N THR A 49 -15.51 5.68 -9.98
CA THR A 49 -16.02 6.10 -8.67
C THR A 49 -17.21 5.26 -8.27
N THR A 50 -17.09 4.56 -7.14
CA THR A 50 -18.15 3.74 -6.56
C THR A 50 -18.76 4.47 -5.36
N THR A 51 -20.04 4.83 -5.44
CA THR A 51 -20.78 5.37 -4.29
C THR A 51 -21.38 4.22 -3.48
N LEU A 52 -21.03 4.11 -2.20
CA LEU A 52 -21.56 3.10 -1.29
C LEU A 52 -22.75 3.64 -0.48
N SER A 53 -22.73 4.93 -0.15
CA SER A 53 -23.82 5.67 0.49
C SER A 53 -23.68 7.18 0.24
N ASP A 54 -24.65 7.99 0.68
CA ASP A 54 -24.61 9.46 0.55
C ASP A 54 -23.33 10.11 1.09
N SER A 55 -22.68 9.46 2.06
CA SER A 55 -21.45 9.95 2.70
C SER A 55 -20.22 9.09 2.44
N THR A 56 -20.37 7.94 1.75
CA THR A 56 -19.27 7.00 1.52
C THR A 56 -19.09 6.72 0.04
N PHE A 57 -17.89 6.94 -0.47
CA PHE A 57 -17.52 6.61 -1.84
C PHE A 57 -16.06 6.19 -1.94
N SER A 58 -15.74 5.44 -2.99
CA SER A 58 -14.39 5.04 -3.36
C SER A 58 -14.04 5.59 -4.74
N ILE A 59 -12.83 6.10 -4.90
CA ILE A 59 -12.24 6.40 -6.21
C ILE A 59 -11.23 5.29 -6.52
N HIS A 60 -11.40 4.63 -7.67
CA HIS A 60 -10.51 3.58 -8.14
C HIS A 60 -9.70 4.08 -9.34
N TYR A 61 -8.38 3.90 -9.28
CA TYR A 61 -7.47 4.14 -10.37
C TYR A 61 -6.92 2.81 -10.88
N THR A 62 -7.02 2.56 -12.17
CA THR A 62 -6.45 1.37 -12.83
C THR A 62 -5.43 1.82 -13.87
N ILE A 63 -4.22 1.28 -13.81
CA ILE A 63 -3.12 1.61 -14.71
C ILE A 63 -3.03 0.54 -15.79
N HIS A 64 -3.32 0.90 -17.04
CA HIS A 64 -3.21 0.00 -18.19
C HIS A 64 -1.79 0.02 -18.78
N SER A 65 -0.81 -0.44 -18.01
CA SER A 65 0.56 -0.58 -18.50
C SER A 65 1.33 -1.70 -17.80
N ASN A 66 1.88 -2.62 -18.60
CA ASN A 66 2.74 -3.69 -18.07
C ASN A 66 4.12 -3.17 -17.62
N ARG A 67 4.52 -1.96 -18.02
CA ARG A 67 5.83 -1.38 -17.72
C ARG A 67 5.89 -0.56 -16.45
N LEU A 68 4.74 -0.12 -15.94
CA LEU A 68 4.68 0.70 -14.73
C LEU A 68 4.47 -0.19 -13.50
N PRO A 69 5.14 0.10 -12.36
CA PRO A 69 5.05 -0.74 -11.18
C PRO A 69 3.68 -0.65 -10.51
N VAL A 70 3.11 0.55 -10.38
CA VAL A 70 1.74 0.71 -9.84
C VAL A 70 0.73 0.22 -10.87
N LYS A 71 -0.16 -0.67 -10.43
CA LYS A 71 -1.21 -1.29 -11.24
C LYS A 71 -2.59 -0.77 -10.89
N SER A 72 -2.84 -0.48 -9.61
CA SER A 72 -4.06 0.18 -9.19
C SER A 72 -3.88 0.96 -7.89
N ALA A 73 -4.81 1.87 -7.63
CA ALA A 73 -4.98 2.53 -6.35
C ALA A 73 -6.46 2.70 -6.04
N GLU A 74 -6.83 2.66 -4.75
CA GLU A 74 -8.17 2.97 -4.27
C GLU A 74 -8.07 3.98 -3.14
N ILE A 75 -8.94 4.99 -3.18
CA ILE A 75 -9.10 5.97 -2.11
C ILE A 75 -10.53 5.91 -1.63
N GLN A 76 -10.73 5.58 -0.35
CA GLN A 76 -12.03 5.55 0.29
C GLN A 76 -12.28 6.83 1.08
N PHE A 77 -13.50 7.33 1.00
CA PHE A 77 -13.94 8.54 1.67
C PHE A 77 -15.15 8.27 2.55
N LEU A 78 -15.19 8.95 3.71
CA LEU A 78 -16.38 9.09 4.55
C LEU A 78 -16.54 10.56 4.92
N ASN A 79 -17.68 11.17 4.60
CA ASN A 79 -17.96 12.59 4.83
C ASN A 79 -16.84 13.49 4.28
N ALA A 80 -16.42 13.24 3.03
CA ALA A 80 -15.32 13.91 2.33
C ALA A 80 -13.93 13.80 2.98
N LYS A 81 -13.74 12.93 3.99
CA LYS A 81 -12.44 12.63 4.57
C LYS A 81 -11.94 11.29 4.09
N VAL A 82 -10.64 11.21 3.75
CA VAL A 82 -9.99 9.95 3.40
C VAL A 82 -10.00 9.02 4.62
N THR A 83 -10.50 7.81 4.44
CA THR A 83 -10.55 6.76 5.48
C THR A 83 -9.60 5.61 5.19
N SER A 84 -9.29 5.38 3.92
CA SER A 84 -8.35 4.35 3.48
C SER A 84 -7.73 4.77 2.15
N LEU A 85 -6.43 4.53 2.01
CA LEU A 85 -5.69 4.56 0.76
C LEU A 85 -5.08 3.17 0.57
N GLN A 86 -5.31 2.57 -0.59
CA GLN A 86 -4.73 1.29 -0.96
C GLN A 86 -4.02 1.42 -2.31
N LEU A 87 -2.81 0.90 -2.44
CA LEU A 87 -2.08 0.82 -3.70
C LEU A 87 -1.61 -0.60 -3.95
N PHE A 88 -1.76 -1.06 -5.18
CA PHE A 88 -1.22 -2.33 -5.64
C PHE A 88 -0.13 -2.09 -6.66
N THR A 89 1.03 -2.71 -6.43
CA THR A 89 2.18 -2.67 -7.32
C THR A 89 2.60 -4.07 -7.72
N GLU A 90 3.11 -4.21 -8.94
CA GLU A 90 3.66 -5.44 -9.44
C GLU A 90 4.90 -5.17 -10.27
N GLU A 91 5.98 -5.88 -9.92
CA GLU A 91 7.22 -5.93 -10.66
C GLU A 91 7.49 -7.37 -11.09
N ASN A 92 7.70 -7.57 -12.38
CA ASN A 92 7.88 -8.90 -12.95
C ASN A 92 9.02 -8.89 -13.96
N ASN A 93 9.94 -9.84 -13.83
CA ASN A 93 10.94 -10.14 -14.83
C ASN A 93 11.27 -11.65 -14.83
N MET A 94 12.27 -12.04 -15.61
CA MET A 94 12.64 -13.45 -15.76
C MET A 94 13.04 -14.13 -14.44
N LEU A 95 13.58 -13.39 -13.47
CA LEU A 95 14.13 -13.95 -12.23
C LEU A 95 13.12 -13.93 -11.06
N TYR A 96 12.20 -12.96 -11.07
CA TYR A 96 11.25 -12.77 -9.98
C TYR A 96 9.94 -12.11 -10.42
N ASN A 97 8.90 -12.38 -9.64
CA ASN A 97 7.66 -11.61 -9.59
C ASN A 97 7.46 -11.13 -8.15
N ILE A 98 7.20 -9.84 -7.97
CA ILE A 98 6.93 -9.22 -6.67
C ILE A 98 5.65 -8.42 -6.81
N GLN A 99 4.68 -8.73 -5.95
CA GLN A 99 3.45 -7.99 -5.79
C GLN A 99 3.46 -7.35 -4.40
N LYS A 100 3.15 -6.05 -4.33
CA LYS A 100 3.04 -5.35 -3.04
C LYS A 100 1.72 -4.63 -2.96
N GLU A 101 1.05 -4.79 -1.83
CA GLU A 101 -0.09 -4.00 -1.45
C GLU A 101 0.31 -3.06 -0.30
N TYR A 102 0.06 -1.78 -0.49
CA TYR A 102 0.19 -0.78 0.56
C TYR A 102 -1.20 -0.36 1.00
N LYS A 103 -1.47 -0.38 2.29
CA LYS A 103 -2.76 0.04 2.86
C LYS A 103 -2.54 1.02 4.00
N TYR A 104 -2.99 2.25 3.82
CA TYR A 104 -2.91 3.31 4.82
C TYR A 104 -4.30 3.70 5.30
N GLN A 105 -4.49 3.71 6.62
CA GLN A 105 -5.70 4.13 7.29
C GLN A 105 -5.34 5.27 8.26
N PRO A 106 -5.67 6.54 7.92
CA PRO A 106 -5.28 7.70 8.71
C PRO A 106 -5.63 7.54 10.19
N GLY A 107 -4.65 7.74 11.06
CA GLY A 107 -4.79 7.64 12.52
C GLY A 107 -4.98 6.21 13.06
N LYS A 108 -4.91 5.17 12.21
CA LYS A 108 -5.12 3.78 12.64
C LYS A 108 -3.92 2.90 12.36
N SER A 109 -3.61 2.69 11.08
CA SER A 109 -2.53 1.77 10.71
C SER A 109 -1.97 2.03 9.33
N PHE A 110 -0.77 1.51 9.09
CA PHE A 110 -0.17 1.38 7.78
C PHE A 110 0.33 -0.06 7.60
N THR A 111 -0.04 -0.70 6.50
CA THR A 111 0.34 -2.08 6.19
C THR A 111 1.01 -2.15 4.83
N ILE A 112 2.05 -2.98 4.73
CA ILE A 112 2.67 -3.39 3.49
C ILE A 112 2.61 -4.91 3.45
N THR A 113 1.87 -5.46 2.50
CA THR A 113 1.83 -6.90 2.22
C THR A 113 2.65 -7.15 0.97
N VAL A 114 3.49 -8.17 0.99
CA VAL A 114 4.31 -8.53 -0.16
C VAL A 114 4.27 -10.01 -0.43
N ASP A 115 3.96 -10.33 -1.68
CA ASP A 115 4.04 -11.64 -2.27
C ASP A 115 5.21 -11.65 -3.25
N GLN A 116 6.21 -12.45 -2.95
CA GLN A 116 7.42 -12.56 -3.77
C GLN A 116 7.60 -13.99 -4.25
N LYS A 117 7.70 -14.17 -5.57
CA LYS A 117 8.06 -15.42 -6.20
C LYS A 117 9.41 -15.26 -6.90
N THR A 118 10.36 -16.13 -6.56
CA THR A 118 11.68 -16.16 -7.22
C THR A 118 11.99 -17.55 -7.74
N ILE A 119 12.80 -17.64 -8.79
CA ILE A 119 13.26 -18.93 -9.33
C ILE A 119 14.05 -19.73 -8.27
N PHE A 120 14.85 -19.06 -7.46
CA PHE A 120 15.81 -19.72 -6.56
C PHE A 120 15.27 -20.01 -5.15
N TYR A 121 14.36 -19.19 -4.64
CA TYR A 121 13.90 -19.28 -3.25
C TYR A 121 12.40 -19.56 -3.11
N GLY A 122 11.72 -19.82 -4.23
CA GLY A 122 10.29 -20.12 -4.25
C GLY A 122 9.43 -18.91 -3.94
N GLU A 123 8.26 -19.18 -3.38
CA GLU A 123 7.27 -18.17 -2.97
C GLU A 123 7.45 -17.80 -1.50
N LYS A 124 7.36 -16.50 -1.21
CA LYS A 124 7.46 -15.92 0.13
C LYS A 124 6.37 -14.88 0.31
N HIS A 125 5.76 -14.93 1.48
CA HIS A 125 4.77 -13.95 1.92
C HIS A 125 5.28 -13.25 3.15
N TYR A 126 5.26 -11.92 3.13
CA TYR A 126 5.59 -11.13 4.31
C TYR A 126 4.65 -9.94 4.45
N SER A 127 4.39 -9.55 5.70
CA SER A 127 3.63 -8.35 6.01
C SER A 127 4.36 -7.49 7.02
N LEU A 128 4.21 -6.19 6.84
CA LEU A 128 4.70 -5.17 7.73
C LEU A 128 3.52 -4.31 8.15
N ARG A 129 3.22 -4.24 9.43
CA ARG A 129 2.10 -3.49 9.96
C ARG A 129 2.59 -2.49 11.01
N TYR A 130 2.10 -1.28 10.92
CA TYR A 130 2.35 -0.21 11.88
C TYR A 130 1.00 0.19 12.47
N ASP A 131 0.80 -0.02 13.76
CA ASP A 131 -0.43 0.36 14.46
C ASP A 131 -0.19 1.64 15.28
N ILE A 132 -1.03 2.65 15.06
CA ILE A 132 -0.97 3.94 15.73
C ILE A 132 -1.87 3.88 16.98
N MET A 133 -1.27 3.98 18.15
CA MET A 133 -1.97 3.95 19.44
C MET A 133 -2.20 5.37 19.97
N HIS A 134 -3.34 5.57 20.64
CA HIS A 134 -3.77 6.87 21.19
C HIS A 134 -3.90 6.81 22.70
#